data_AF-A0A662K656-F1
#
_entry.id   AF-A0A662K656-F1
#
_cell.length_a   1.000
_cell.length_b   1.000
_cell.length_c   1.000
_cell.angle_alpha   90.00
_cell.angle_beta   90.00
_cell.angle_gamma   90.00
#
_symmetry.space_group_name_H-M   'P 1'
#
loop_
_entity.id
_entity.type
_entity.pdbx_description
1 polymer ?
#
loop_
_entity_poly.entity_id
_entity_poly.type
_entity_poly.pdbx_seq_one_letter_code
_entity_poly.pdbx_strand_id
1 'polypeptide(L)'
;MGISIFINSRRETALKITKELKLLALFGIFQAIALWGHFFIFTLRLFWGEKGIKILEFLTLTSKVFSYTFLFLGGISFYRKEIFKKIAIFFVFLFLIFLFRKNSPVAMANYEVFFRYIFCLPGSILFFRGFLNTGKTLGRFKNLRIPQKLKIAGIGILLFGISEVFSVPSYTQIPHIISE
;
A
#
# COMPACT_ATOMS: atom_id res chain seq x y z
N MET A 1 -33.46 -14.65 -20.10
CA MET A 1 -32.60 -14.95 -18.92
C MET A 1 -31.11 -14.65 -19.16
N GLY A 2 -30.51 -15.02 -20.30
CA GLY A 2 -29.08 -14.72 -20.57
C GLY A 2 -28.70 -13.23 -20.60
N ILE A 3 -29.58 -12.37 -21.14
CA ILE A 3 -29.33 -10.92 -21.28
C ILE A 3 -29.37 -10.20 -19.92
N SER A 4 -30.25 -10.59 -19.00
CA SER A 4 -30.31 -10.02 -17.65
C SER A 4 -29.11 -10.44 -16.79
N ILE A 5 -28.64 -11.68 -16.94
CA ILE A 5 -27.40 -12.16 -16.31
C ILE A 5 -26.19 -11.41 -16.88
N PHE A 6 -26.17 -11.13 -18.19
CA PHE A 6 -25.11 -10.38 -18.86
C PHE A 6 -25.05 -8.90 -18.43
N ILE A 7 -26.20 -8.25 -18.29
CA ILE A 7 -26.29 -6.84 -17.83
C ILE A 7 -25.93 -6.72 -16.34
N ASN A 8 -26.42 -7.64 -15.49
CA ASN A 8 -26.05 -7.67 -14.08
C ASN A 8 -24.56 -7.99 -13.89
N SER A 9 -24.00 -8.92 -14.68
CA SER A 9 -22.56 -9.22 -14.66
C SER A 9 -21.70 -7.99 -14.97
N ARG A 10 -22.10 -7.15 -15.94
CA ARG A 10 -21.40 -5.89 -16.25
C ARG A 10 -21.45 -4.88 -15.09
N ARG A 11 -22.64 -4.67 -14.52
CA ARG A 11 -22.83 -3.73 -13.40
C ARG A 11 -22.04 -4.16 -12.18
N GLU A 12 -22.07 -5.45 -11.82
CA GLU A 12 -21.29 -5.98 -10.71
C GLU A 12 -19.77 -5.84 -10.94
N THR A 13 -19.30 -6.13 -12.16
CA THR A 13 -17.87 -6.03 -12.48
C THR A 13 -17.40 -4.58 -12.45
N ALA A 14 -18.17 -3.64 -12.98
CA ALA A 14 -17.85 -2.20 -12.95
C ALA A 14 -17.88 -1.63 -11.52
N LEU A 15 -18.86 -2.02 -10.70
CA LEU A 15 -18.95 -1.62 -9.30
C LEU A 15 -17.78 -2.16 -8.47
N LYS A 16 -17.37 -3.41 -8.71
CA LYS A 16 -16.23 -4.03 -8.03
C LYS A 16 -14.94 -3.28 -8.36
N ILE A 17 -14.67 -3.05 -9.65
CA ILE A 17 -13.49 -2.29 -10.12
C ILE A 17 -13.44 -0.89 -9.50
N THR A 18 -14.58 -0.18 -9.46
CA THR A 18 -14.64 1.18 -8.91
C THR A 18 -14.25 1.22 -7.43
N LYS A 19 -14.64 0.21 -6.64
CA LYS A 19 -14.25 0.10 -5.23
C LYS A 19 -12.74 -0.15 -5.08
N GLU A 20 -12.16 -0.97 -5.95
CA GLU A 20 -10.71 -1.22 -5.92
C GLU A 20 -9.90 0.00 -6.35
N LEU A 21 -10.40 0.77 -7.31
CA LEU A 21 -9.76 2.04 -7.68
C LEU A 21 -9.78 3.05 -6.53
N LYS A 22 -10.83 3.08 -5.70
CA LYS A 22 -10.85 3.97 -4.52
C LYS A 22 -9.75 3.60 -3.52
N LEU A 23 -9.57 2.30 -3.24
CA LEU A 23 -8.51 1.83 -2.35
C LEU A 23 -7.12 2.08 -2.94
N LEU A 24 -6.96 1.90 -4.25
CA LEU A 24 -5.71 2.20 -4.94
C LEU A 24 -5.40 3.72 -4.96
N ALA A 25 -6.42 4.56 -5.08
CA ALA A 25 -6.26 6.01 -4.99
C ALA A 25 -5.83 6.43 -3.57
N LEU A 26 -6.45 5.86 -2.53
CA LEU A 26 -6.01 6.07 -1.14
C LEU A 26 -4.56 5.63 -0.94
N PHE A 27 -4.19 4.45 -1.44
CA PHE A 27 -2.78 4.01 -1.46
C PHE A 27 -1.87 5.08 -2.07
N GLY A 28 -2.20 5.59 -3.27
CA GLY A 28 -1.39 6.61 -3.94
C GLY A 28 -1.26 7.91 -3.15
N ILE A 29 -2.34 8.36 -2.50
CA ILE A 29 -2.34 9.57 -1.66
C ILE A 29 -1.43 9.39 -0.45
N PHE A 30 -1.60 8.30 0.30
CA PHE A 30 -0.78 8.05 1.50
C PHE A 30 0.69 7.78 1.14
N GLN A 31 0.95 7.12 0.01
CA GLN A 31 2.32 6.93 -0.47
C GLN A 31 2.96 8.24 -0.90
N ALA A 32 2.23 9.12 -1.57
CA ALA A 32 2.72 10.45 -1.92
C ALA A 32 3.06 11.24 -0.65
N ILE A 33 2.16 11.28 0.34
CA ILE A 33 2.43 11.94 1.62
C ILE A 33 3.70 11.39 2.27
N ALA A 34 3.88 10.07 2.28
CA ALA A 34 5.08 9.45 2.84
C ALA A 34 6.37 9.80 2.06
N LEU A 35 6.30 9.85 0.72
CA LEU A 35 7.44 10.20 -0.13
C LEU A 35 7.85 11.66 0.07
N TRP A 36 6.87 12.57 0.02
CA TRP A 36 7.07 14.00 0.27
C TRP A 36 7.52 14.26 1.71
N GLY A 37 7.05 13.46 2.67
CA GLY A 37 7.47 13.53 4.07
C GLY A 37 8.98 13.47 4.26
N HIS A 38 9.68 12.59 3.53
CA HIS A 38 11.15 12.53 3.56
C HIS A 38 11.81 13.82 3.09
N PHE A 39 11.30 14.41 2.01
CA PHE A 39 11.81 15.68 1.48
C PHE A 39 11.59 16.83 2.48
N PHE A 40 10.41 16.88 3.12
CA PHE A 40 10.12 17.88 4.16
C PHE A 40 10.97 17.68 5.41
N ILE A 41 11.16 16.45 5.87
CA ILE A 41 12.04 16.13 7.01
C ILE A 41 13.46 16.62 6.74
N PHE A 42 13.99 16.32 5.54
CA PHE A 42 15.33 16.77 5.14
C PHE A 42 15.46 18.29 5.20
N THR A 43 14.48 19.02 4.66
CA THR A 43 14.49 20.48 4.61
C THR A 43 14.29 21.12 6.00
N LEU A 44 13.35 20.59 6.78
CA LEU A 44 12.98 21.14 8.10
C LEU A 44 13.99 20.79 9.19
N ARG A 45 14.85 19.79 8.99
CA ARG A 45 15.89 19.43 9.96
C ARG A 45 16.84 20.58 10.30
N LEU A 46 17.00 21.56 9.41
CA LEU A 46 17.80 22.77 9.64
C LEU A 46 17.11 23.84 10.49
N PHE A 47 15.78 23.80 10.59
CA PHE A 47 14.97 24.87 11.18
C PHE A 47 14.16 24.42 12.40
N TRP A 48 13.91 23.12 12.54
CA TRP A 48 13.05 22.56 13.59
C TRP A 48 13.85 21.77 14.61
N GLY A 49 13.45 21.88 15.88
CA GLY A 49 14.01 21.06 16.96
C GLY A 49 13.66 19.57 16.82
N GLU A 50 14.41 18.71 17.49
CA GLU A 50 14.29 17.25 17.38
C GLU A 50 12.86 16.71 17.60
N LYS A 51 12.09 17.35 18.47
CA LYS A 51 10.69 16.94 18.75
C LYS A 51 9.82 17.07 17.50
N GLY A 52 9.99 18.14 16.71
CA GLY A 52 9.22 18.35 15.49
C GLY A 52 9.58 17.34 14.41
N ILE A 53 10.88 17.06 14.24
CA ILE A 53 11.37 16.04 13.30
C ILE A 53 10.81 14.65 13.64
N LYS A 54 10.84 14.27 14.93
CA LYS A 54 10.28 12.98 15.39
C LYS A 54 8.79 12.85 15.08
N ILE A 55 8.02 13.94 15.14
CA ILE A 55 6.59 13.94 14.76
C ILE A 55 6.42 13.74 13.25
N LEU A 56 7.25 14.37 12.41
CA LEU A 56 7.17 14.15 10.96
C LEU A 56 7.61 12.74 10.54
N GLU A 57 8.67 12.22 11.14
CA GLU A 57 9.13 10.83 10.93
C GLU A 57 8.02 9.85 11.29
N PHE A 58 7.36 10.08 12.43
CA PHE A 58 6.20 9.31 12.86
C PHE A 58 5.05 9.36 11.86
N LEU A 59 4.67 10.56 11.40
CA LEU A 59 3.56 10.75 10.46
C LEU A 59 3.87 10.10 9.10
N THR A 60 5.13 10.14 8.68
CA THR A 60 5.63 9.48 7.48
C THR A 60 5.54 7.95 7.59
N LEU A 61 6.01 7.38 8.70
CA LEU A 61 5.93 5.95 8.99
C LEU A 61 4.47 5.45 8.98
N THR A 62 3.59 6.14 9.72
CA THR A 62 2.17 5.81 9.79
C THR A 62 1.50 5.89 8.42
N SER A 63 1.85 6.89 7.61
CA SER A 63 1.35 7.02 6.23
C SER A 63 1.76 5.85 5.35
N LYS A 64 3.01 5.36 5.45
CA LYS A 64 3.45 4.16 4.73
C LYS A 64 2.68 2.91 5.14
N VAL A 65 2.47 2.70 6.43
CA VAL A 65 1.72 1.52 6.92
C VAL A 65 0.27 1.55 6.42
N PHE A 66 -0.39 2.71 6.45
CA PHE A 66 -1.72 2.85 5.87
C PHE A 66 -1.72 2.63 4.36
N SER A 67 -0.75 3.18 3.64
CA SER A 67 -0.55 2.96 2.20
C SER A 67 -0.49 1.45 1.88
N TYR A 68 0.41 0.70 2.52
CA TYR A 68 0.53 -0.75 2.29
C TYR A 68 -0.75 -1.52 2.68
N THR A 69 -1.44 -1.08 3.72
CA THR A 69 -2.73 -1.66 4.13
C THR A 69 -3.78 -1.46 3.03
N PHE A 70 -3.92 -0.26 2.49
CA PHE A 70 -4.87 0.00 1.39
C PHE A 70 -4.52 -0.80 0.14
N LEU A 71 -3.23 -0.95 -0.16
CA LEU A 71 -2.76 -1.80 -1.25
C LEU A 71 -3.17 -3.27 -1.02
N PHE A 72 -2.97 -3.80 0.17
CA PHE A 72 -3.35 -5.16 0.49
C PHE A 72 -4.87 -5.37 0.48
N LEU A 73 -5.62 -4.46 1.11
CA LEU A 73 -7.08 -4.51 1.14
C LEU A 73 -7.69 -4.46 -0.26
N GLY A 74 -7.15 -3.58 -1.12
CA GLY A 74 -7.56 -3.48 -2.53
C GLY A 74 -7.14 -4.69 -3.38
N GLY A 75 -6.05 -5.37 -3.03
CA GLY A 75 -5.67 -6.63 -3.65
C GLY A 75 -6.61 -7.77 -3.27
N ILE A 76 -6.97 -7.89 -1.99
CA ILE A 76 -7.83 -8.97 -1.46
C ILE A 76 -9.26 -8.89 -1.95
N SER A 77 -9.79 -7.69 -2.08
CA SER A 77 -11.17 -7.42 -2.46
C SER A 77 -11.52 -7.98 -3.85
N PHE A 78 -10.53 -8.17 -4.73
CA PHE A 78 -10.68 -8.99 -5.95
C PHE A 78 -11.15 -10.42 -5.67
N TYR A 79 -10.80 -11.00 -4.52
CA TYR A 79 -11.00 -12.41 -4.18
C TYR A 79 -12.09 -12.67 -3.14
N ARG A 80 -12.83 -11.64 -2.68
CA ARG A 80 -13.98 -11.74 -1.73
C ARG A 80 -13.69 -12.55 -0.45
N LYS A 81 -12.46 -12.52 0.07
CA LYS A 81 -12.14 -13.21 1.33
C LYS A 81 -12.22 -12.25 2.52
N GLU A 82 -13.38 -12.22 3.18
CA GLU A 82 -13.62 -11.35 4.35
C GLU A 82 -12.64 -11.59 5.51
N ILE A 83 -12.11 -12.82 5.64
CA ILE A 83 -11.13 -13.16 6.68
C ILE A 83 -9.83 -12.36 6.54
N PHE A 84 -9.37 -12.12 5.32
CA PHE A 84 -8.13 -11.37 5.09
C PHE A 84 -8.30 -9.87 5.36
N LYS A 85 -9.51 -9.32 5.21
CA LYS A 85 -9.80 -7.95 5.65
C LYS A 85 -9.73 -7.84 7.16
N LYS A 86 -10.31 -8.80 7.89
CA LYS A 86 -10.22 -8.85 9.36
C LYS A 86 -8.77 -8.96 9.82
N ILE A 87 -7.97 -9.80 9.17
CA ILE A 87 -6.53 -9.94 9.43
C ILE A 87 -5.82 -8.60 9.18
N ALA A 88 -6.06 -7.92 8.06
CA ALA A 88 -5.45 -6.63 7.77
C ALA A 88 -5.81 -5.57 8.83
N ILE A 89 -7.09 -5.47 9.20
CA ILE A 89 -7.55 -4.55 10.25
C ILE A 89 -6.90 -4.90 11.59
N PHE A 90 -6.81 -6.18 11.93
CA PHE A 90 -6.15 -6.64 13.16
C PHE A 90 -4.68 -6.22 13.22
N PHE A 91 -3.93 -6.37 12.13
CA PHE A 91 -2.53 -5.94 12.09
C PHE A 91 -2.37 -4.42 12.13
N VAL A 92 -3.26 -3.65 11.49
CA VAL A 92 -3.27 -2.19 11.62
C VAL A 92 -3.56 -1.77 13.06
N PHE A 93 -4.53 -2.42 13.71
CA PHE A 93 -4.85 -2.17 15.10
C PHE A 93 -3.67 -2.51 16.02
N LEU A 94 -3.01 -3.65 15.78
CA LEU A 94 -1.81 -4.05 16.49
C LEU A 94 -0.68 -3.03 16.29
N PHE A 95 -0.47 -2.54 15.06
CA PHE A 95 0.48 -1.46 14.78
C PHE A 95 0.15 -0.19 15.55
N LEU A 96 -1.12 0.24 15.59
CA LEU A 96 -1.53 1.40 16.38
C LEU A 96 -1.24 1.21 17.87
N ILE A 97 -1.50 0.03 18.44
CA ILE A 97 -1.15 -0.25 19.85
C ILE A 97 0.36 -0.11 20.06
N PHE A 98 1.16 -0.70 19.17
CA PHE A 98 2.61 -0.59 19.24
C PHE A 98 3.08 0.86 19.02
N LEU A 99 2.39 1.64 18.19
CA LEU A 99 2.68 3.04 17.90
C LEU A 99 2.59 3.93 19.15
N PHE A 100 1.61 3.68 20.03
CA PHE A 100 1.43 4.41 21.29
C PHE A 100 2.34 3.94 22.44
N ARG A 101 3.03 2.80 22.26
CA ARG A 101 4.05 2.36 23.20
C ARG A 101 5.35 3.13 22.94
N LYS A 102 6.04 3.56 24.00
CA LYS A 102 7.34 4.24 23.90
C LYS A 102 8.36 3.27 23.27
N ASN A 103 8.49 3.35 21.96
CA ASN A 103 9.32 2.47 21.16
C ASN A 103 10.60 3.18 20.71
N SER A 104 11.69 2.43 20.65
CA SER A 104 12.93 2.91 20.07
C SER A 104 12.78 3.12 18.55
N PRO A 105 13.58 4.01 17.93
CA PRO A 105 13.58 4.19 16.47
C PRO A 105 13.88 2.88 15.72
N VAL A 106 14.69 1.99 16.32
CA VAL A 106 14.97 0.65 15.78
C VAL A 106 13.71 -0.22 15.71
N ALA A 107 12.87 -0.18 16.74
CA ALA A 107 11.60 -0.92 16.74
C ALA A 107 10.66 -0.38 15.65
N MET A 108 10.57 0.94 15.47
CA MET A 108 9.76 1.56 14.41
C MET A 108 10.18 1.11 13.00
N ALA A 109 11.48 1.08 12.73
CA ALA A 109 12.00 0.61 11.45
C ALA A 109 11.72 -0.89 11.23
N ASN A 110 11.86 -1.73 12.26
CA ASN A 110 11.51 -3.15 12.18
C ASN A 110 10.02 -3.37 11.85
N TYR A 111 9.13 -2.54 12.42
CA TYR A 111 7.71 -2.58 12.06
C TYR A 111 7.50 -2.17 10.60
N GLU A 112 8.13 -1.11 10.11
CA GLU A 112 8.03 -0.72 8.70
C GLU A 112 8.40 -1.89 7.77
N VAL A 113 9.54 -2.53 8.04
CA VAL A 113 10.03 -3.69 7.29
C VAL A 113 8.99 -4.82 7.33
N PHE A 114 8.47 -5.14 8.52
CA PHE A 114 7.44 -6.16 8.70
C PHE A 114 6.18 -5.87 7.84
N PHE A 115 5.71 -4.61 7.83
CA PHE A 115 4.56 -4.21 7.02
C PHE A 115 4.83 -4.28 5.51
N ARG A 116 6.06 -3.97 5.06
CA ARG A 116 6.45 -4.13 3.65
C ARG A 116 6.33 -5.59 3.20
N TYR A 117 6.86 -6.53 3.98
CA TYR A 117 6.80 -7.95 3.63
C TYR A 117 5.39 -8.54 3.71
N ILE A 118 4.59 -8.14 4.71
CA ILE A 118 3.29 -8.76 4.97
C ILE A 118 2.14 -8.10 4.21
N PHE A 119 2.22 -6.81 3.91
CA PHE A 119 1.15 -6.08 3.24
C PHE A 119 1.54 -5.61 1.85
N CYS A 120 2.71 -4.96 1.69
CA CYS A 120 3.09 -4.37 0.41
C CYS A 120 3.29 -5.43 -0.68
N LEU A 121 4.12 -6.44 -0.42
CA LEU A 121 4.44 -7.48 -1.41
C LEU A 121 3.26 -8.39 -1.77
N PRO A 122 2.55 -9.02 -0.82
CA PRO A 122 1.38 -9.81 -1.18
C PRO A 122 0.26 -8.92 -1.73
N GLY A 123 0.12 -7.68 -1.26
CA GLY A 123 -0.84 -6.72 -1.79
C GLY A 123 -0.59 -6.39 -3.26
N SER A 124 0.67 -6.16 -3.64
CA SER A 124 1.04 -5.88 -5.04
C SER A 124 0.82 -7.10 -5.95
N ILE A 125 1.16 -8.30 -5.49
CA ILE A 125 0.89 -9.56 -6.20
C ILE A 125 -0.61 -9.77 -6.39
N LEU A 126 -1.41 -9.54 -5.34
CA LEU A 126 -2.86 -9.68 -5.40
C LEU A 126 -3.49 -8.67 -6.36
N PHE A 127 -3.05 -7.42 -6.34
CA PHE A 127 -3.50 -6.40 -7.30
C PHE A 127 -3.16 -6.78 -8.74
N PHE A 128 -1.93 -7.24 -8.99
CA PHE A 128 -1.51 -7.69 -10.32
C PHE A 128 -2.39 -8.85 -10.82
N ARG A 129 -2.59 -9.90 -10.01
CA ARG A 129 -3.43 -11.04 -10.38
C ARG A 129 -4.90 -10.63 -10.51
N GLY A 130 -5.38 -9.72 -9.66
CA GLY A 130 -6.73 -9.15 -9.71
C GLY A 130 -6.97 -8.40 -11.02
N PHE A 131 -6.03 -7.57 -11.46
CA PHE A 131 -6.08 -6.85 -12.73
C PHE A 131 -5.98 -7.77 -13.94
N LEU A 132 -5.14 -8.81 -13.91
CA LEU A 132 -5.09 -9.81 -14.98
C LEU A 132 -6.42 -10.55 -15.13
N ASN A 133 -7.00 -11.02 -14.02
CA ASN A 133 -8.28 -11.72 -14.04
C ASN A 133 -9.42 -10.80 -14.51
N THR A 134 -9.45 -9.56 -14.02
CA THR A 134 -10.42 -8.55 -14.44
C THR A 134 -10.26 -8.21 -15.92
N GLY A 135 -9.02 -8.07 -16.39
CA GLY A 135 -8.68 -7.84 -17.79
C GLY A 135 -9.13 -8.98 -18.71
N LYS A 136 -8.95 -10.26 -18.30
CA LYS A 136 -9.47 -11.41 -19.06
C LYS A 136 -10.99 -11.40 -19.17
N THR A 137 -11.69 -11.08 -18.08
CA THR A 137 -13.16 -10.97 -18.09
C THR A 137 -13.63 -9.83 -18.98
N LEU A 138 -12.96 -8.67 -18.93
CA LEU A 138 -13.30 -7.50 -19.75
C LEU A 138 -12.86 -7.62 -21.21
N GLY A 139 -11.79 -8.34 -21.50
CA GLY A 139 -11.26 -8.57 -22.85
C GLY A 139 -12.15 -9.47 -23.70
N ARG A 140 -13.07 -10.22 -23.09
CA ARG A 140 -14.18 -10.91 -23.79
C ARG A 140 -15.16 -9.92 -24.43
N PHE A 141 -15.08 -8.64 -24.09
CA PHE A 141 -15.86 -7.56 -24.69
C PHE A 141 -14.95 -6.76 -25.64
N LYS A 142 -15.48 -6.35 -26.81
CA LYS A 142 -14.81 -5.76 -28.00
C LYS A 142 -13.73 -4.66 -27.80
N ASN A 143 -13.45 -4.20 -26.58
CA ASN A 143 -12.51 -3.11 -26.31
C ASN A 143 -11.17 -3.63 -25.73
N LEU A 144 -10.24 -3.97 -26.62
CA LEU A 144 -8.91 -4.52 -26.31
C LEU A 144 -7.99 -3.55 -25.55
N ARG A 145 -8.31 -2.25 -25.49
CA ARG A 145 -7.47 -1.24 -24.82
C ARG A 145 -7.53 -1.31 -23.29
N ILE A 146 -8.67 -1.70 -22.73
CA ILE A 146 -8.89 -1.78 -21.28
C ILE A 146 -8.03 -2.87 -20.61
N PRO A 147 -7.97 -4.12 -21.11
CA PRO A 147 -7.11 -5.15 -20.50
C PRO A 147 -5.61 -4.81 -20.57
N GLN A 148 -5.16 -4.13 -21.63
CA GLN A 148 -3.76 -3.68 -21.74
C GLN A 148 -3.42 -2.65 -20.66
N LYS A 149 -4.27 -1.64 -20.45
CA LYS A 149 -4.07 -0.62 -19.40
C LYS A 149 -4.03 -1.24 -18.00
N LEU A 150 -4.93 -2.19 -17.71
CA LEU A 150 -4.95 -2.92 -16.43
C LEU A 150 -3.69 -3.77 -16.24
N LYS A 151 -3.19 -4.41 -17.30
CA LYS A 151 -1.92 -5.16 -17.25
C LYS A 151 -0.74 -4.25 -16.94
N ILE A 152 -0.63 -3.11 -17.61
CA ILE A 152 0.45 -2.13 -17.38
C ILE A 152 0.39 -1.60 -15.95
N ALA A 153 -0.80 -1.20 -15.48
CA ALA A 153 -1.00 -0.75 -14.10
C ALA A 153 -0.61 -1.83 -13.08
N GLY A 154 -0.98 -3.08 -13.34
CA GLY A 154 -0.64 -4.21 -12.48
C GLY A 154 0.86 -4.49 -12.42
N ILE A 155 1.56 -4.38 -13.56
CA ILE A 155 3.02 -4.51 -13.61
C ILE A 155 3.66 -3.38 -12.80
N GLY A 156 3.20 -2.13 -12.96
CA GLY A 156 3.71 -1.00 -12.19
C GLY A 156 3.57 -1.18 -10.68
N ILE A 157 2.40 -1.64 -10.22
CA ILE A 157 2.16 -1.94 -8.80
C ILE A 157 3.06 -3.08 -8.31
N LEU A 158 3.25 -4.14 -9.12
CA LEU A 158 4.13 -5.26 -8.77
C LEU A 158 5.58 -4.81 -8.64
N LEU A 159 6.07 -4.04 -9.61
CA LEU A 159 7.43 -3.47 -9.59
C LEU A 159 7.63 -2.56 -8.38
N PHE A 160 6.64 -1.73 -8.06
CA PHE A 160 6.64 -0.91 -6.84
C PHE A 160 6.79 -1.76 -5.57
N GLY A 161 5.97 -2.81 -5.43
CA GLY A 161 6.04 -3.69 -4.25
C GLY A 161 7.38 -4.42 -4.13
N ILE A 162 7.95 -4.84 -5.26
CA ILE A 162 9.29 -5.42 -5.32
C ILE A 162 10.33 -4.37 -4.90
N SER A 163 10.31 -3.16 -5.49
CA SER A 163 11.29 -2.12 -5.17
C SER A 163 11.26 -1.72 -3.69
N GLU A 164 10.08 -1.64 -3.08
CA GLU A 164 9.94 -1.31 -1.65
C GLU A 164 10.54 -2.40 -0.75
N VAL A 165 10.40 -3.68 -1.12
CA VAL A 165 10.99 -4.80 -0.37
C VAL A 165 12.49 -4.91 -0.57
N PHE A 166 13.02 -4.56 -1.73
CA PHE A 166 14.47 -4.55 -1.94
C PHE A 166 15.15 -3.32 -1.34
N SER A 167 14.43 -2.19 -1.22
CA SER A 167 14.94 -0.95 -0.64
C SER A 167 14.92 -0.95 0.90
N VAL A 168 15.20 -2.09 1.53
CA VAL A 168 15.33 -2.17 3.00
C VAL A 168 16.59 -1.39 3.37
N PRO A 169 16.49 -0.30 4.14
CA PRO A 169 17.67 0.43 4.58
C PRO A 169 18.52 -0.50 5.44
N SER A 170 19.77 -0.70 5.05
CA SER A 170 20.76 -1.32 5.92
C SER A 170 20.99 -0.38 7.11
N TYR A 171 20.74 -0.87 8.32
CA TYR A 171 20.91 -0.11 9.58
C TYR A 171 22.32 0.46 9.81
N THR A 172 23.28 0.15 8.93
CA THR A 172 24.65 0.67 8.93
C THR A 172 24.79 2.12 8.45
N GLN A 173 23.71 2.78 8.00
CA GLN A 173 23.74 4.20 7.56
C GLN A 173 23.08 5.19 8.52
N ILE A 174 22.76 4.79 9.76
CA ILE A 174 22.60 5.77 10.84
C ILE A 174 24.04 6.08 11.27
N PRO A 175 24.65 7.21 10.87
CA PRO A 175 25.94 7.58 11.44
C PRO A 175 25.76 7.60 12.96
N HIS A 176 26.70 6.95 13.65
CA HIS A 176 26.96 7.10 15.06
C HIS A 176 27.05 8.60 15.39
N ILE A 177 25.92 9.23 15.69
CA ILE A 177 25.84 10.52 16.38
C ILE A 177 25.15 10.23 17.72
N ILE A 178 25.73 9.26 18.43
CA ILE A 178 25.59 9.08 19.87
C ILE A 178 27.01 8.84 20.37
N SER A 179 27.81 9.89 20.27
CA SER A 179 29.04 10.07 21.04
C SER A 179 29.13 11.56 21.33
N GLU A 180 28.33 11.99 22.30
CA GLU A 180 28.60 13.07 23.28
C GLU A 180 27.44 13.11 24.29
#